data_AF-A0A8T3YMD9-F1
#
_entry.id   AF-A0A8T3YMD9-F1
#
_cell.length_a   1.000
_cell.length_b   1.000
_cell.length_c   1.000
_cell.angle_alpha   90.00
_cell.angle_beta   90.00
_cell.angle_gamma   90.00
#
_symmetry.space_group_name_H-M   'P 1'
#
loop_
_entity.id
_entity.type
_entity.pdbx_description
1 polymer ?
#
loop_
_entity_poly.entity_id
_entity_poly.type
_entity_poly.pdbx_seq_one_letter_code
_entity_poly.pdbx_strand_id
1 'polypeptide(L)'
;MNSLAHVRMNLDLLDVYGIKEQRNHILLGGILPDLSELGIIPLKPAHEHSLSFIEYLRNHDPQMVGLGFGFMLHGEDPCGLDHYTHREGGFIDANEMGMFEILQLHKPRLDPAKAKAFIHTMTEFAVDSHVDIKYAEALNNAVRRSDLDRIAFHIYNFYGGSPKKIRHALHFMRTIDWRKLTDVRKVAKYWKNYMAFQALAHGNYVKNYVFFTKTIALTRTGTLINMLKDARDEIEEPYAKFYDTTRPLLSKTFFEPFDSGNLKAIFAHQER
;
A
#
# COMPACT_ATOMS: atom_id res chain seq x y z
N MET A 1 -1.69 -4.78 -0.37
CA MET A 1 -2.52 -3.57 -0.60
C MET A 1 -3.46 -3.25 0.56
N ASN A 2 -2.88 -2.54 1.52
CA ASN A 2 -3.51 -1.72 2.57
C ASN A 2 -3.23 -0.24 2.25
N SER A 3 -3.64 0.21 1.06
CA SER A 3 -3.27 1.52 0.51
C SER A 3 -3.65 2.69 1.43
N LEU A 4 -4.79 2.60 2.11
CA LEU A 4 -5.19 3.66 3.05
C LEU A 4 -4.36 3.65 4.33
N ALA A 5 -3.92 2.48 4.79
CA ALA A 5 -3.03 2.36 5.93
C ALA A 5 -1.67 3.03 5.68
N HIS A 6 -1.08 2.81 4.50
CA HIS A 6 0.14 3.51 4.07
C HIS A 6 -0.07 5.02 3.99
N VAL A 7 -1.18 5.46 3.38
CA VAL A 7 -1.51 6.90 3.29
C VAL A 7 -1.68 7.52 4.67
N ARG A 8 -2.35 6.83 5.59
CA ARG A 8 -2.49 7.28 6.99
C ARG A 8 -1.13 7.47 7.64
N MET A 9 -0.29 6.44 7.59
CA MET A 9 1.04 6.48 8.20
C MET A 9 1.89 7.61 7.62
N ASN A 10 1.92 7.75 6.30
CA ASN A 10 2.66 8.80 5.63
C ASN A 10 2.14 10.19 6.04
N LEU A 11 0.81 10.40 6.03
CA LEU A 11 0.23 11.69 6.40
C LEU A 11 0.53 12.09 7.83
N ASP A 12 0.35 11.17 8.77
CA ASP A 12 0.54 11.46 10.18
C ASP A 12 2.02 11.77 10.48
N LEU A 13 2.97 11.10 9.82
CA LEU A 13 4.40 11.43 9.90
C LEU A 13 4.69 12.82 9.32
N LEU A 14 4.18 13.12 8.12
CA LEU A 14 4.39 14.45 7.51
C LEU A 14 3.84 15.59 8.37
N ASP A 15 2.68 15.39 8.99
CA ASP A 15 2.04 16.39 9.86
C ASP A 15 2.87 16.61 11.14
N VAL A 16 3.44 15.57 11.75
CA VAL A 16 4.35 15.67 12.91
C VAL A 16 5.60 16.51 12.59
N TYR A 17 6.19 16.33 11.41
CA TYR A 17 7.40 17.06 11.00
C TYR A 17 7.10 18.39 10.28
N GLY A 18 5.82 18.73 10.09
CA GLY A 18 5.40 19.95 9.39
C GLY A 18 5.85 20.00 7.93
N ILE A 19 5.96 18.86 7.26
CA ILE A 19 6.36 18.76 5.85
C ILE A 19 5.11 18.90 4.98
N LYS A 20 5.09 19.92 4.12
CA LYS A 20 3.95 20.23 3.23
C LYS A 20 4.33 20.06 1.77
N GLU A 21 5.60 20.22 1.47
CA GLU A 21 6.22 20.13 0.18
C GLU A 21 6.13 18.70 -0.36
N GLN A 22 5.81 18.56 -1.64
CA GLN A 22 5.70 17.26 -2.32
C GLN A 22 4.77 16.23 -1.63
N ARG A 23 3.88 16.64 -0.73
CA ARG A 23 2.95 15.77 0.01
C ARG A 23 2.22 14.79 -0.92
N ASN A 24 1.72 15.27 -2.06
CA ASN A 24 1.04 14.41 -3.05
C ASN A 24 1.96 13.31 -3.60
N HIS A 25 3.22 13.62 -3.89
CA HIS A 25 4.20 12.63 -4.38
C HIS A 25 4.53 11.59 -3.31
N ILE A 26 4.64 12.00 -2.04
CA ILE A 26 4.88 11.08 -0.91
C ILE A 26 3.69 10.13 -0.73
N LEU A 27 2.45 10.64 -0.83
CA LEU A 27 1.26 9.79 -0.74
C LEU A 27 1.14 8.80 -1.88
N LEU A 28 1.42 9.24 -3.11
CA LEU A 28 1.43 8.35 -4.26
C LEU A 28 2.56 7.31 -4.13
N GLY A 29 3.78 7.75 -3.80
CA GLY A 29 4.91 6.85 -3.59
C GLY A 29 4.62 5.79 -2.53
N GLY A 30 3.83 6.12 -1.51
CA GLY A 30 3.42 5.19 -0.45
C GLY A 30 2.50 4.04 -0.87
N ILE A 31 1.97 4.06 -2.10
CA ILE A 31 1.03 3.02 -2.58
C ILE A 31 1.43 2.43 -3.94
N LEU A 32 2.50 2.94 -4.56
CA LEU A 32 2.93 2.52 -5.88
C LEU A 32 3.85 1.29 -5.91
N PRO A 33 4.57 0.91 -4.84
CA PRO A 33 5.27 -0.37 -4.83
C PRO A 33 4.32 -1.56 -5.03
N ASP A 34 3.09 -1.47 -4.53
CA ASP A 34 2.01 -2.45 -4.76
C ASP A 34 1.67 -2.69 -6.25
N LEU A 35 2.10 -1.82 -7.18
CA LEU A 35 2.03 -2.13 -8.62
C LEU A 35 2.84 -3.39 -8.98
N SER A 36 3.78 -3.77 -8.13
CA SER A 36 4.57 -4.98 -8.28
C SER A 36 3.78 -6.27 -7.99
N GLU A 37 2.76 -6.21 -7.13
CA GLU A 37 1.77 -7.28 -6.93
C GLU A 37 0.91 -7.51 -8.18
N LEU A 38 0.85 -6.51 -9.06
CA LEU A 38 0.26 -6.58 -10.40
C LEU A 38 1.28 -6.91 -11.49
N GLY A 39 2.51 -7.29 -11.11
CA GLY A 39 3.65 -7.50 -12.02
C GLY A 39 3.84 -6.40 -13.06
N ILE A 40 3.43 -5.17 -12.74
CA ILE A 40 3.59 -4.00 -13.61
C ILE A 40 5.03 -3.50 -13.51
N ILE A 41 5.60 -3.58 -12.30
CA ILE A 41 7.01 -3.34 -11.98
C ILE A 41 7.58 -4.54 -11.20
N PRO A 42 8.90 -4.73 -11.13
CA PRO A 42 9.51 -5.81 -10.36
C PRO A 42 9.31 -5.66 -8.84
N LEU A 43 8.92 -6.75 -8.15
CA LEU A 43 8.64 -6.80 -6.71
C LEU A 43 9.81 -6.35 -5.84
N LYS A 44 10.91 -7.11 -5.84
CA LYS A 44 12.06 -6.80 -4.97
C LYS A 44 12.58 -5.37 -5.14
N PRO A 45 12.87 -4.89 -6.38
CA PRO A 45 13.30 -3.51 -6.56
C PRO A 45 12.31 -2.48 -5.99
N ALA A 46 11.01 -2.66 -6.20
CA ALA A 46 10.01 -1.69 -5.74
C ALA A 46 9.94 -1.57 -4.20
N HIS A 47 10.24 -2.65 -3.46
CA HIS A 47 10.18 -2.66 -1.99
C HIS A 47 11.56 -2.54 -1.31
N GLU A 48 12.67 -2.74 -2.02
CA GLU A 48 14.01 -2.76 -1.43
C GLU A 48 14.92 -1.61 -1.92
N HIS A 49 14.67 -1.00 -3.09
CA HIS A 49 15.63 -0.05 -3.70
C HIS A 49 15.24 1.43 -3.56
N SER A 50 14.52 1.77 -2.51
CA SER A 50 13.95 3.12 -2.31
C SER A 50 15.01 4.22 -2.17
N LEU A 51 16.11 3.96 -1.46
CA LEU A 51 17.23 4.91 -1.30
C LEU A 51 17.89 5.26 -2.63
N SER A 52 18.16 4.24 -3.46
CA SER A 52 18.71 4.42 -4.80
C SER A 52 17.74 5.19 -5.70
N PHE A 53 16.43 5.00 -5.52
CA PHE A 53 15.42 5.75 -6.26
C PHE A 53 15.37 7.22 -5.84
N ILE A 54 15.49 7.51 -4.54
CA ILE A 54 15.62 8.89 -4.04
C ILE A 54 16.83 9.57 -4.68
N GLU A 55 17.99 8.91 -4.71
CA GLU A 55 19.20 9.48 -5.32
C GLU A 55 19.05 9.67 -6.83
N TYR A 56 18.40 8.72 -7.52
CA TYR A 56 18.03 8.90 -8.93
C TYR A 56 17.18 10.16 -9.13
N LEU A 57 16.12 10.35 -8.34
CA LEU A 57 15.24 11.51 -8.43
C LEU A 57 15.98 12.80 -8.10
N ARG A 58 16.86 12.83 -7.10
CA ARG A 58 17.68 14.01 -6.79
C ARG A 58 18.53 14.47 -7.97
N ASN A 59 19.03 13.52 -8.77
CA ASN A 59 19.91 13.81 -9.90
C ASN A 59 19.17 14.10 -11.22
N HIS A 60 17.93 13.63 -11.39
CA HIS A 60 17.20 13.75 -12.65
C HIS A 60 15.96 14.64 -12.56
N ASP A 61 15.29 14.64 -11.41
CA ASP A 61 14.08 15.42 -11.16
C ASP A 61 13.84 15.67 -9.65
N PRO A 62 14.48 16.69 -9.09
CA PRO A 62 14.35 17.01 -7.66
C PRO A 62 12.89 17.21 -7.21
N GLN A 63 12.02 17.74 -8.08
CA GLN A 63 10.60 18.00 -7.79
C GLN A 63 9.76 16.73 -7.56
N MET A 64 10.36 15.57 -7.83
CA MET A 64 9.75 14.26 -7.63
C MET A 64 10.36 13.48 -6.46
N VAL A 65 11.36 14.00 -5.75
CA VAL A 65 12.04 13.29 -4.63
C VAL A 65 11.09 12.75 -3.56
N GLY A 66 9.99 13.45 -3.28
CA GLY A 66 8.92 13.00 -2.40
C GLY A 66 8.31 11.65 -2.83
N LEU A 67 8.28 11.35 -4.12
CA LEU A 67 7.87 10.04 -4.64
C LEU A 67 8.78 8.94 -4.08
N GLY A 68 10.09 9.15 -4.10
CA GLY A 68 11.08 8.20 -3.55
C GLY A 68 10.92 8.00 -2.04
N PHE A 69 10.66 9.08 -1.29
CA PHE A 69 10.33 8.97 0.15
C PHE A 69 9.06 8.17 0.39
N GLY A 70 8.04 8.32 -0.47
CA GLY A 70 6.83 7.50 -0.40
C GLY A 70 7.14 6.01 -0.59
N PHE A 71 7.95 5.65 -1.61
CA PHE A 71 8.39 4.27 -1.84
C PHE A 71 9.15 3.71 -0.62
N MET A 72 10.01 4.53 -0.03
CA MET A 72 10.79 4.18 1.16
C MET A 72 9.91 3.92 2.40
N LEU A 73 8.88 4.73 2.62
CA LEU A 73 7.93 4.55 3.71
C LEU A 73 7.01 3.34 3.52
N HIS A 74 6.84 2.87 2.29
CA HIS A 74 6.09 1.66 2.00
C HIS A 74 6.92 0.39 2.21
N GLY A 75 8.08 0.29 1.55
CA GLY A 75 8.84 -0.96 1.38
C GLY A 75 9.50 -1.57 2.62
N GLU A 76 10.34 -2.58 2.42
CA GLU A 76 10.99 -3.34 3.49
C GLU A 76 12.37 -2.80 3.87
N ASP A 77 13.09 -2.22 2.91
CA ASP A 77 14.46 -1.67 3.07
C ASP A 77 14.45 -0.15 2.78
N PRO A 78 14.90 0.70 3.73
CA PRO A 78 15.62 0.34 4.96
C PRO A 78 14.76 -0.18 6.12
N CYS A 79 13.51 0.26 6.31
CA CYS A 79 12.54 -0.24 7.31
C CYS A 79 11.18 0.49 7.12
N GLY A 80 10.52 0.39 5.96
CA GLY A 80 9.20 1.01 5.74
C GLY A 80 8.07 0.26 6.44
N LEU A 81 6.81 0.54 6.11
CA LEU A 81 5.66 -0.12 6.76
C LEU A 81 5.68 -1.64 6.55
N ASP A 82 6.02 -2.10 5.33
CA ASP A 82 6.07 -3.52 4.98
C ASP A 82 7.06 -4.31 5.83
N HIS A 83 8.16 -3.66 6.24
CA HIS A 83 9.12 -4.24 7.17
C HIS A 83 8.45 -4.74 8.45
N TYR A 84 7.49 -3.98 8.99
CA TYR A 84 6.83 -4.27 10.25
C TYR A 84 5.56 -5.11 10.07
N THR A 85 5.03 -5.22 8.85
CA THR A 85 3.81 -5.98 8.57
C THR A 85 4.07 -7.38 8.00
N HIS A 86 5.05 -7.55 7.11
CA HIS A 86 5.19 -8.77 6.29
C HIS A 86 6.26 -9.76 6.76
N ARG A 87 7.16 -9.34 7.65
CA ARG A 87 8.21 -10.24 8.21
C ARG A 87 7.64 -11.24 9.22
N GLU A 88 8.42 -12.28 9.51
CA GLU A 88 8.13 -13.20 10.62
C GLU A 88 8.01 -12.42 11.93
N GLY A 89 6.94 -12.67 12.69
CA GLY A 89 6.57 -11.88 13.88
C GLY A 89 6.01 -10.48 13.58
N GLY A 90 5.87 -10.10 12.31
CA GLY A 90 5.23 -8.86 11.88
C GLY A 90 3.72 -8.89 12.08
N PHE A 91 3.05 -7.76 11.79
CA PHE A 91 1.62 -7.60 12.05
C PHE A 91 0.75 -8.69 11.40
N ILE A 92 1.03 -9.07 10.15
CA ILE A 92 0.22 -10.09 9.46
C ILE A 92 0.41 -11.46 10.09
N ASP A 93 1.66 -11.84 10.38
CA ASP A 93 2.02 -13.11 10.99
C ASP A 93 1.42 -13.24 12.40
N ALA A 94 1.51 -12.18 13.21
CA ALA A 94 0.96 -12.13 14.57
C ALA A 94 -0.57 -12.30 14.63
N ASN A 95 -1.28 -11.97 13.54
CA ASN A 95 -2.74 -12.12 13.44
C ASN A 95 -3.16 -13.30 12.53
N GLU A 96 -2.22 -14.12 12.06
CA GLU A 96 -2.50 -15.18 11.07
C GLU A 96 -3.52 -16.20 11.61
N MET A 97 -3.42 -16.56 12.90
CA MET A 97 -4.31 -17.54 13.53
C MET A 97 -5.76 -17.06 13.66
N GLY A 98 -6.00 -15.85 14.20
CA GLY A 98 -7.36 -15.31 14.32
C GLY A 98 -8.02 -15.13 12.95
N MET A 99 -7.25 -14.68 11.95
CA MET A 99 -7.71 -14.60 10.57
C MET A 99 -8.05 -15.97 9.97
N PHE A 100 -7.26 -16.99 10.28
CA PHE A 100 -7.54 -18.35 9.82
C PHE A 100 -8.85 -18.90 10.41
N GLU A 101 -9.12 -18.64 11.69
CA GLU A 101 -10.37 -19.05 12.35
C GLU A 101 -11.60 -18.40 11.70
N ILE A 102 -11.54 -17.10 11.43
CA ILE A 102 -12.58 -16.38 10.69
C ILE A 102 -12.76 -16.96 9.28
N LEU A 103 -11.66 -17.27 8.59
CA LEU A 103 -11.73 -17.86 7.26
C LEU A 103 -12.40 -19.24 7.28
N GLN A 104 -12.13 -20.08 8.28
CA GLN A 104 -12.77 -21.38 8.44
C GLN A 104 -14.26 -21.27 8.80
N LEU A 105 -14.66 -20.24 9.56
CA LEU A 105 -16.07 -19.97 9.86
C LEU A 105 -16.89 -19.74 8.59
N HIS A 106 -16.35 -18.97 7.64
CA HIS A 106 -17.05 -18.57 6.41
C HIS A 106 -16.79 -19.48 5.20
N LYS A 107 -15.64 -20.18 5.17
CA LYS A 107 -15.25 -21.13 4.12
C LYS A 107 -14.67 -22.40 4.75
N PRO A 108 -15.50 -23.21 5.43
CA PRO A 108 -15.04 -24.46 6.00
C PRO A 108 -14.50 -25.35 4.88
N ARG A 109 -13.32 -25.97 5.10
CA ARG A 109 -12.56 -26.82 4.14
C ARG A 109 -11.62 -26.08 3.20
N LEU A 110 -11.34 -24.80 3.42
CA LEU A 110 -10.19 -24.19 2.74
C LEU A 110 -8.90 -24.81 3.28
N ASP A 111 -8.07 -25.33 2.38
CA ASP A 111 -6.77 -25.90 2.68
C ASP A 111 -5.88 -24.85 3.40
N PRO A 112 -5.36 -25.14 4.61
CA PRO A 112 -4.49 -24.22 5.34
C PRO A 112 -3.28 -23.75 4.51
N ALA A 113 -2.67 -24.64 3.71
CA ALA A 113 -1.53 -24.29 2.87
C ALA A 113 -1.89 -23.27 1.77
N LYS A 114 -3.19 -23.14 1.45
CA LYS A 114 -3.71 -22.18 0.48
C LYS A 114 -4.37 -20.96 1.14
N ALA A 115 -4.49 -20.94 2.46
CA ALA A 115 -5.14 -19.89 3.23
C ALA A 115 -4.24 -18.66 3.43
N LYS A 116 -2.92 -18.83 3.48
CA LYS A 116 -1.97 -17.75 3.84
C LYS A 116 -2.13 -16.47 3.00
N ALA A 117 -2.17 -16.57 1.67
CA ALA A 117 -2.37 -15.41 0.80
C ALA A 117 -3.76 -14.75 0.99
N PHE A 118 -4.77 -15.55 1.36
CA PHE A 118 -6.10 -15.05 1.67
C PHE A 118 -6.09 -14.30 2.99
N ILE A 119 -5.45 -14.84 4.02
CA ILE A 119 -5.28 -14.20 5.32
C ILE A 119 -4.54 -12.88 5.16
N HIS A 120 -3.40 -12.88 4.47
CA HIS A 120 -2.62 -11.67 4.20
C HIS A 120 -3.49 -10.54 3.66
N THR A 121 -4.18 -10.80 2.55
CA THR A 121 -5.02 -9.79 1.89
C THR A 121 -6.25 -9.42 2.71
N MET A 122 -6.86 -10.37 3.42
CA MET A 122 -7.95 -10.10 4.34
C MET A 122 -7.53 -9.15 5.46
N THR A 123 -6.37 -9.39 6.08
CA THR A 123 -5.79 -8.52 7.10
C THR A 123 -5.57 -7.12 6.54
N GLU A 124 -4.94 -6.99 5.37
CA GLU A 124 -4.68 -5.69 4.75
C GLU A 124 -5.97 -4.90 4.45
N PHE A 125 -7.00 -5.55 3.89
CA PHE A 125 -8.28 -4.90 3.61
C PHE A 125 -9.07 -4.59 4.88
N ALA A 126 -8.95 -5.41 5.92
CA ALA A 126 -9.52 -5.13 7.22
C ALA A 126 -8.86 -3.91 7.87
N VAL A 127 -7.53 -3.77 7.76
CA VAL A 127 -6.80 -2.58 8.23
C VAL A 127 -7.27 -1.32 7.50
N ASP A 128 -7.39 -1.34 6.17
CA ASP A 128 -7.87 -0.18 5.39
C ASP A 128 -9.26 0.28 5.81
N SER A 129 -10.11 -0.65 6.25
CA SER A 129 -11.46 -0.34 6.71
C SER A 129 -11.53 0.39 8.06
N HIS A 130 -10.43 0.42 8.81
CA HIS A 130 -10.26 1.22 10.05
C HIS A 130 -9.75 2.64 9.79
N VAL A 131 -9.38 2.95 8.54
CA VAL A 131 -8.80 4.25 8.20
C VAL A 131 -9.91 5.28 7.96
N ASP A 132 -9.74 6.47 8.56
CA ASP A 132 -10.68 7.58 8.43
C ASP A 132 -10.78 8.09 6.98
N ILE A 133 -11.97 8.58 6.61
CA ILE A 133 -12.28 9.08 5.27
C ILE A 133 -11.35 10.22 4.82
N LYS A 134 -10.83 11.04 5.73
CA LYS A 134 -9.92 12.15 5.40
C LYS A 134 -8.65 11.67 4.68
N TYR A 135 -8.17 10.47 4.98
CA TYR A 135 -6.98 9.90 4.34
C TYR A 135 -7.30 9.47 2.90
N ALA A 136 -8.48 8.90 2.68
CA ALA A 136 -8.97 8.59 1.34
C ALA A 136 -9.20 9.84 0.49
N GLU A 137 -9.66 10.94 1.10
CA GLU A 137 -9.78 12.24 0.44
C GLU A 137 -8.43 12.84 0.07
N ALA A 138 -7.44 12.75 0.96
CA ALA A 138 -6.07 13.16 0.68
C ALA A 138 -5.47 12.38 -0.49
N LEU A 139 -5.65 11.06 -0.53
CA LEU A 139 -5.19 10.24 -1.65
C LEU A 139 -5.90 10.60 -2.96
N ASN A 140 -7.23 10.76 -2.94
CA ASN A 140 -7.99 11.25 -4.10
C ASN A 140 -7.41 12.56 -4.65
N ASN A 141 -7.10 13.51 -3.75
CA ASN A 141 -6.52 14.79 -4.13
C ASN A 141 -5.12 14.64 -4.71
N ALA A 142 -4.28 13.79 -4.12
CA ALA A 142 -2.93 13.52 -4.62
C ALA A 142 -2.96 12.96 -6.05
N VAL A 143 -3.75 11.90 -6.28
CA VAL A 143 -3.91 11.26 -7.60
C VAL A 143 -4.44 12.23 -8.66
N ARG A 144 -5.35 13.13 -8.29
CA ARG A 144 -5.94 14.12 -9.22
C ARG A 144 -4.99 15.27 -9.56
N ARG A 145 -4.19 15.73 -8.59
CA ARG A 145 -3.36 16.92 -8.73
C ARG A 145 -1.95 16.63 -9.24
N SER A 146 -1.48 15.39 -9.15
CA SER A 146 -0.14 15.02 -9.61
C SER A 146 -0.08 14.77 -11.11
N ASP A 147 1.09 15.05 -11.67
CA ASP A 147 1.47 14.68 -13.04
C ASP A 147 1.81 13.18 -13.10
N LEU A 148 0.79 12.37 -13.40
CA LEU A 148 0.91 10.92 -13.44
C LEU A 148 1.80 10.42 -14.60
N ASP A 149 1.93 11.19 -15.67
CA ASP A 149 2.78 10.78 -16.80
C ASP A 149 4.26 10.97 -16.45
N ARG A 150 4.59 12.06 -15.74
CA ARG A 150 5.93 12.28 -15.17
C ARG A 150 6.29 11.24 -14.10
N ILE A 151 5.35 10.88 -13.23
CA ILE A 151 5.53 9.77 -12.28
C ILE A 151 5.76 8.45 -13.02
N ALA A 152 4.95 8.14 -14.03
CA ALA A 152 5.11 6.92 -14.83
C ALA A 152 6.49 6.86 -15.50
N PHE A 153 6.99 7.98 -16.01
CA PHE A 153 8.31 8.11 -16.60
C PHE A 153 9.42 7.71 -15.62
N HIS A 154 9.42 8.26 -14.40
CA HIS A 154 10.46 7.93 -13.41
C HIS A 154 10.39 6.48 -12.93
N ILE A 155 9.18 5.96 -12.69
CA ILE A 155 9.00 4.58 -12.27
C ILE A 155 9.52 3.64 -13.36
N TYR A 156 9.16 3.86 -14.62
CA TYR A 156 9.62 3.04 -15.73
C TYR A 156 11.14 3.11 -15.91
N ASN A 157 11.73 4.31 -15.91
CA ASN A 157 13.17 4.47 -16.17
C ASN A 157 14.03 3.89 -15.04
N PHE A 158 13.53 3.90 -13.79
CA PHE A 158 14.29 3.38 -12.66
C PHE A 158 14.02 1.89 -12.39
N TYR A 159 12.75 1.51 -12.22
CA TYR A 159 12.37 0.13 -11.86
C TYR A 159 12.16 -0.78 -13.07
N GLY A 160 12.04 -0.22 -14.28
CA GLY A 160 11.69 -0.97 -15.48
C GLY A 160 10.19 -1.24 -15.59
N GLY A 161 9.82 -2.38 -16.20
CA GLY A 161 8.43 -2.75 -16.44
C GLY A 161 7.88 -2.20 -17.77
N SER A 162 6.56 -2.17 -17.91
CA SER A 162 5.91 -1.67 -19.14
C SER A 162 5.43 -0.23 -18.95
N PRO A 163 5.95 0.77 -19.70
CA PRO A 163 5.52 2.16 -19.59
C PRO A 163 4.01 2.29 -19.79
N LYS A 164 3.47 1.54 -20.75
CA LYS A 164 2.03 1.52 -21.05
C LYS A 164 1.21 0.98 -19.88
N LYS A 165 1.65 -0.11 -19.23
CA LYS A 165 0.94 -0.66 -18.07
C LYS A 165 1.02 0.26 -16.85
N ILE A 166 2.20 0.82 -16.57
CA ILE A 166 2.41 1.78 -15.46
C ILE A 166 1.49 2.99 -15.65
N ARG A 167 1.55 3.62 -16.83
CA ARG A 167 0.70 4.76 -17.17
C ARG A 167 -0.79 4.40 -17.05
N HIS A 168 -1.20 3.25 -17.60
CA HIS A 168 -2.59 2.82 -17.52
C HIS A 168 -3.05 2.62 -16.06
N ALA A 169 -2.25 1.98 -15.22
CA ALA A 169 -2.57 1.78 -13.82
C ALA A 169 -2.70 3.11 -13.05
N LEU A 170 -1.76 4.03 -13.25
CA LEU A 170 -1.81 5.36 -12.62
C LEU A 170 -3.07 6.13 -13.05
N HIS A 171 -3.39 6.17 -14.34
CA HIS A 171 -4.61 6.83 -14.80
C HIS A 171 -5.88 6.11 -14.36
N PHE A 172 -5.85 4.78 -14.22
CA PHE A 172 -6.95 4.03 -13.63
C PHE A 172 -7.20 4.43 -12.16
N MET A 173 -6.14 4.69 -11.38
CA MET A 173 -6.27 5.17 -9.99
C MET A 173 -7.06 6.49 -9.86
N ARG A 174 -7.08 7.34 -10.90
CA ARG A 174 -7.95 8.55 -10.93
C ARG A 174 -9.44 8.23 -10.97
N THR A 175 -9.80 7.04 -11.45
CA THR A 175 -11.18 6.58 -11.56
C THR A 175 -11.67 5.87 -10.29
N ILE A 176 -10.75 5.51 -9.39
CA ILE A 176 -11.07 4.88 -8.12
C ILE A 176 -11.64 5.93 -7.16
N ASP A 177 -12.80 5.63 -6.58
CA ASP A 177 -13.32 6.39 -5.45
C ASP A 177 -12.77 5.81 -4.15
N TRP A 178 -11.62 6.32 -3.71
CA TRP A 178 -10.89 5.81 -2.54
C TRP A 178 -11.70 5.85 -1.25
N ARG A 179 -12.70 6.74 -1.14
CA ARG A 179 -13.62 6.80 0.02
C ARG A 179 -14.43 5.52 0.18
N LYS A 180 -14.53 4.70 -0.87
CA LYS A 180 -15.18 3.41 -0.81
C LYS A 180 -14.34 2.37 -0.06
N LEU A 181 -13.06 2.62 0.18
CA LEU A 181 -12.21 1.69 0.93
C LEU A 181 -12.33 1.85 2.46
N THR A 182 -13.04 2.88 2.95
CA THR A 182 -13.32 3.05 4.39
C THR A 182 -14.64 2.40 4.83
N ASP A 183 -15.32 1.69 3.93
CA ASP A 183 -16.59 1.00 4.19
C ASP A 183 -16.43 -0.47 3.85
N VAL A 184 -16.49 -1.34 4.87
CA VAL A 184 -16.31 -2.79 4.73
C VAL A 184 -17.13 -3.41 3.60
N ARG A 185 -18.38 -2.93 3.39
CA ARG A 185 -19.24 -3.47 2.32
C ARG A 185 -18.69 -3.15 0.94
N LYS A 186 -18.14 -1.95 0.80
CA LYS A 186 -17.57 -1.45 -0.44
C LYS A 186 -16.16 -2.00 -0.67
N VAL A 187 -15.37 -2.19 0.39
CA VAL A 187 -14.09 -2.92 0.36
C VAL A 187 -14.27 -4.33 -0.17
N ALA A 188 -15.27 -5.08 0.31
CA ALA A 188 -15.55 -6.43 -0.20
C ALA A 188 -15.79 -6.45 -1.72
N LYS A 189 -16.52 -5.46 -2.25
CA LYS A 189 -16.77 -5.32 -3.69
C LYS A 189 -15.51 -4.91 -4.45
N TYR A 190 -14.73 -3.98 -3.89
CA TYR A 190 -13.45 -3.58 -4.45
C TYR A 190 -12.49 -4.76 -4.53
N TRP A 191 -12.37 -5.54 -3.45
CA TRP A 191 -11.52 -6.73 -3.39
C TRP A 191 -11.86 -7.74 -4.49
N LYS A 192 -13.15 -8.03 -4.70
CA LYS A 192 -13.60 -8.89 -5.82
C LYS A 192 -13.16 -8.34 -7.18
N ASN A 193 -13.35 -7.04 -7.41
CA ASN A 193 -13.01 -6.40 -8.68
C ASN A 193 -11.49 -6.35 -8.90
N TYR A 194 -10.72 -6.07 -7.86
CA TYR A 194 -9.26 -6.04 -7.87
C TYR A 194 -8.71 -7.43 -8.20
N MET A 195 -9.23 -8.48 -7.57
CA MET A 195 -8.88 -9.86 -7.90
C MET A 195 -9.23 -10.23 -9.34
N ALA A 196 -10.40 -9.82 -9.84
CA ALA A 196 -10.76 -10.02 -11.23
C ALA A 196 -9.81 -9.27 -12.19
N PHE A 197 -9.37 -8.07 -11.84
CA PHE A 197 -8.38 -7.31 -12.60
C PHE A 197 -7.02 -8.01 -12.62
N GLN A 198 -6.55 -8.51 -11.47
CA GLN A 198 -5.33 -9.32 -11.40
C GLN A 198 -5.41 -10.55 -12.32
N ALA A 199 -6.53 -11.26 -12.36
CA ALA A 199 -6.70 -12.38 -13.31
C ALA A 199 -6.59 -12.00 -14.78
N LEU A 200 -7.00 -10.79 -15.15
CA LEU A 200 -7.01 -10.32 -16.54
C LEU A 200 -5.67 -9.70 -16.96
N ALA A 201 -4.95 -9.06 -16.03
CA ALA A 201 -3.69 -8.38 -16.30
C ALA A 201 -2.50 -9.35 -16.55
N HIS A 202 -2.67 -10.64 -16.21
CA HIS A 202 -1.62 -11.66 -16.26
C HIS A 202 -1.98 -12.89 -17.11
N GLY A 203 -1.13 -13.18 -18.09
CA GLY A 203 -1.15 -14.44 -18.85
C GLY A 203 -0.42 -15.61 -18.16
N ASN A 204 0.38 -15.35 -17.12
CA ASN A 204 1.09 -16.36 -16.34
C ASN A 204 1.15 -15.93 -14.87
N TYR A 205 0.66 -16.80 -13.99
CA TYR A 205 0.56 -16.55 -12.56
C TYR A 205 1.71 -17.18 -11.78
N VAL A 206 2.06 -16.59 -10.63
CA VAL A 206 2.45 -17.37 -9.45
C VAL A 206 1.22 -18.19 -9.06
N LYS A 207 1.28 -19.53 -9.17
CA LYS A 207 0.11 -20.45 -9.04
C LYS A 207 -0.82 -20.14 -7.85
N ASN A 208 -0.28 -19.61 -6.75
CA ASN A 208 -1.01 -19.25 -5.53
C ASN A 208 -2.06 -18.15 -5.77
N TYR A 209 -1.76 -17.15 -6.61
CA TYR A 209 -2.66 -16.04 -6.90
C TYR A 209 -3.85 -16.47 -7.80
N VAL A 210 -3.72 -17.52 -8.64
CA VAL A 210 -4.84 -18.07 -9.44
C VAL A 210 -5.90 -18.65 -8.52
N PHE A 211 -5.46 -19.47 -7.58
CA PHE A 211 -6.34 -20.13 -6.63
C PHE A 211 -7.07 -19.08 -5.78
N PHE A 212 -6.32 -18.10 -5.30
CA PHE A 212 -6.84 -17.00 -4.51
C PHE A 212 -7.88 -16.18 -5.28
N THR A 213 -7.55 -15.77 -6.51
CA THR A 213 -8.46 -15.01 -7.38
C THR A 213 -9.75 -15.78 -7.65
N LYS A 214 -9.67 -17.07 -7.98
CA LYS A 214 -10.85 -17.93 -8.20
C LYS A 214 -11.67 -18.07 -6.93
N THR A 215 -11.02 -18.28 -5.79
CA THR A 215 -11.68 -18.45 -4.49
C THR A 215 -12.48 -17.20 -4.12
N ILE A 216 -11.93 -16.00 -4.30
CA ILE A 216 -12.63 -14.75 -4.03
C ILE A 216 -13.72 -14.45 -5.05
N ALA A 217 -13.44 -14.63 -6.33
CA ALA A 217 -14.41 -14.40 -7.39
C ALA A 217 -15.70 -15.23 -7.18
N LEU A 218 -15.53 -16.50 -6.78
CA LEU A 218 -16.62 -17.44 -6.51
C LEU A 218 -17.27 -17.25 -5.13
N THR A 219 -16.67 -16.49 -4.23
CA THR A 219 -17.29 -16.22 -2.91
C THR A 219 -18.44 -15.23 -3.06
N ARG A 220 -19.59 -15.55 -2.45
CA ARG A 220 -20.74 -14.67 -2.41
C ARG A 220 -20.35 -13.36 -1.73
N THR A 221 -20.76 -12.23 -2.30
CA THR A 221 -20.41 -10.91 -1.76
C THR A 221 -20.81 -10.75 -0.30
N GLY A 222 -21.99 -11.23 0.10
CA GLY A 222 -22.42 -11.19 1.51
C GLY A 222 -21.48 -11.95 2.46
N THR A 223 -20.93 -13.09 2.03
CA THR A 223 -19.94 -13.85 2.81
C THR A 223 -18.65 -13.06 2.96
N LEU A 224 -18.14 -12.44 1.89
CA LEU A 224 -16.95 -11.59 1.98
C LEU A 224 -17.16 -10.37 2.88
N ILE A 225 -18.37 -9.80 2.88
CA ILE A 225 -18.72 -8.67 3.76
C ILE A 225 -18.65 -9.11 5.22
N ASN A 226 -19.26 -10.24 5.58
CA ASN A 226 -19.26 -10.71 6.96
C ASN A 226 -17.84 -11.09 7.40
N MET A 227 -17.11 -11.82 6.54
CA MET A 227 -15.72 -12.18 6.80
C MET A 227 -14.83 -10.95 7.03
N LEU A 228 -14.96 -9.89 6.23
CA LEU A 228 -14.21 -8.65 6.46
C LEU A 228 -14.65 -7.88 7.70
N LYS A 229 -15.92 -7.97 8.12
CA LYS A 229 -16.37 -7.38 9.38
C LYS A 229 -15.73 -8.09 10.56
N ASP A 230 -15.83 -9.42 10.58
CA ASP A 230 -15.25 -10.22 11.65
C ASP A 230 -13.73 -10.02 11.70
N ALA A 231 -13.06 -9.98 10.54
CA ALA A 231 -11.63 -9.68 10.46
C ALA A 231 -11.29 -8.27 10.96
N ARG A 232 -12.11 -7.27 10.62
CA ARG A 232 -11.94 -5.89 11.10
C ARG A 232 -12.05 -5.82 12.63
N ASP A 233 -13.08 -6.45 13.19
CA ASP A 233 -13.34 -6.43 14.63
C ASP A 233 -12.21 -7.17 15.38
N GLU A 234 -11.74 -8.31 14.85
CA GLU A 234 -10.62 -9.09 15.41
C GLU A 234 -9.31 -8.29 15.53
N ILE A 235 -9.00 -7.44 14.54
CA ILE A 235 -7.74 -6.69 14.53
C ILE A 235 -7.86 -5.27 15.04
N GLU A 236 -9.00 -4.83 15.55
CA GLU A 236 -9.17 -3.44 15.98
C GLU A 236 -8.14 -3.05 17.06
N GLU A 237 -8.10 -3.79 18.17
CA GLU A 237 -7.13 -3.55 19.24
C GLU A 237 -5.68 -3.85 18.81
N PRO A 238 -5.38 -5.00 18.16
CA PRO A 238 -4.05 -5.27 17.63
C PRO A 238 -3.53 -4.17 16.71
N TYR A 239 -4.37 -3.65 15.80
CA TYR A 239 -3.99 -2.62 14.84
C TYR A 239 -3.74 -1.28 15.53
N ALA A 240 -4.58 -0.89 16.49
CA ALA A 240 -4.36 0.33 17.28
C ALA A 240 -2.99 0.29 17.98
N LYS A 241 -2.70 -0.83 18.66
CA LYS A 241 -1.40 -1.05 19.33
C LYS A 241 -0.24 -1.04 18.34
N PHE A 242 -0.35 -1.77 17.22
CA PHE A 242 0.66 -1.80 16.17
C PHE A 242 0.95 -0.40 15.65
N TYR A 243 -0.09 0.36 15.33
CA TYR A 243 0.04 1.72 14.81
C TYR A 243 0.80 2.63 15.79
N ASP A 244 0.43 2.58 17.08
CA ASP A 244 1.07 3.39 18.13
C ASP A 244 2.54 3.02 18.35
N THR A 245 2.89 1.73 18.20
CA THR A 245 4.29 1.27 18.32
C THR A 245 5.13 1.54 17.08
N THR A 246 4.55 1.41 15.88
CA THR A 246 5.29 1.44 14.61
C THR A 246 5.52 2.87 14.14
N ARG A 247 4.56 3.78 14.36
CA ARG A 247 4.71 5.18 13.92
C ARG A 247 5.98 5.85 14.48
N PRO A 248 6.30 5.77 15.79
CA PRO A 248 7.55 6.33 16.31
C PRO A 248 8.81 5.69 15.72
N LEU A 249 8.78 4.38 15.41
CA LEU A 249 9.91 3.69 14.80
C LEU A 249 10.17 4.19 13.39
N LEU A 250 9.12 4.32 12.57
CA LEU A 250 9.22 4.92 11.23
C LEU A 250 9.74 6.37 11.31
N SER A 251 9.23 7.14 12.27
CA SER A 251 9.70 8.49 12.59
C SER A 251 11.22 8.53 12.80
N LYS A 252 11.71 7.65 13.67
CA LYS A 252 13.13 7.54 14.03
C LYS A 252 14.01 7.04 12.89
N THR A 253 13.52 6.13 12.07
CA THR A 253 14.28 5.61 10.92
C THR A 253 14.41 6.65 9.82
N PHE A 254 13.36 7.43 9.55
CA PHE A 254 13.27 8.20 8.31
C PHE A 254 13.43 9.71 8.46
N PHE A 255 13.23 10.25 9.65
CA PHE A 255 13.25 11.69 9.85
C PHE A 255 14.36 12.16 10.78
N GLU A 256 14.71 11.37 11.80
CA GLU A 256 15.82 11.71 12.71
C GLU A 256 17.19 11.71 12.03
N PRO A 257 17.55 10.74 11.15
CA PRO A 257 18.87 10.72 10.51
C PRO A 257 19.08 11.86 9.51
N PHE A 258 17.98 12.47 9.06
CA PHE A 258 18.03 13.53 8.06
C PHE A 258 18.03 14.93 8.67
N ASP A 259 17.94 15.12 10.00
CA ASP A 259 17.73 16.41 10.67
C ASP A 259 16.53 17.20 10.09
N SER A 260 15.59 17.62 10.93
CA SER A 260 14.43 18.41 10.51
C SER A 260 14.78 19.65 9.67
N GLY A 261 15.96 20.24 9.90
CA GLY A 261 16.49 21.33 9.08
C GLY A 261 16.92 20.91 7.67
N ASN A 262 17.52 19.72 7.53
CA ASN A 262 17.97 19.19 6.24
C ASN A 262 16.81 18.62 5.42
N LEU A 263 15.78 18.03 6.04
CA LEU A 263 14.58 17.60 5.31
C LEU A 263 13.84 18.78 4.70
N LYS A 264 13.63 19.84 5.48
CA LYS A 264 13.07 21.09 4.93
C LYS A 264 13.98 21.64 3.84
N ALA A 265 15.31 21.60 3.96
CA ALA A 265 16.21 22.03 2.89
C ALA A 265 16.13 21.16 1.62
N ILE A 266 16.02 19.83 1.77
CA ILE A 266 15.82 18.86 0.68
C ILE A 266 14.56 19.20 -0.11
N PHE A 267 13.49 19.60 0.59
CA PHE A 267 12.21 19.93 -0.03
C PHE A 267 12.04 21.41 -0.41
N ALA A 268 12.72 22.35 0.26
CA ALA A 268 12.59 23.80 0.07
C ALA A 268 13.44 24.35 -1.08
N HIS A 269 14.42 23.61 -1.59
CA HIS A 269 15.27 24.05 -2.69
C HIS A 269 14.57 24.14 -4.08
N GLN A 270 13.23 24.15 -4.12
CA GLN A 270 12.47 23.80 -5.33
C GLN A 270 11.39 24.80 -5.76
N GLU A 271 11.38 26.01 -5.17
CA GLU A 271 10.56 27.15 -5.65
C GLU A 271 11.38 28.23 -6.39
N ARG A 272 12.52 27.88 -7.00
CA ARG A 272 13.25 28.79 -7.91
C ARG A 272 13.18 28.31 -9.35
#